data_AF-A0A4Y2DTS9-F1
#
_entry.id   AF-A0A4Y2DTS9-F1
#
_cell.length_a   1.000
_cell.length_b   1.000
_cell.length_c   1.000
_cell.angle_alpha   90.00
_cell.angle_beta   90.00
_cell.angle_gamma   90.00
#
_symmetry.space_group_name_H-M   'P 1'
#
loop_
_entity.id
_entity.type
_entity.pdbx_description
1 polymer ?
#
loop_
_entity_poly.entity_id
_entity_poly.type
_entity_poly.pdbx_seq_one_letter_code
_entity_poly.pdbx_strand_id
1 'polypeptide(L)'
;MNLKYYMFELPDQKKLKSVIRRLPEDHDTSEFIVELSNQKLIPTQISPVRRRGFNTNFPLFLVIPPKTRENAAIYGLTSIGYYKVTAEALRRKGSPRQCFK
;
A
#
# COMPACT_ATOMS: atom_id res chain seq x y z
N MET A 1 34.61 -4.71 -18.76
CA MET A 1 33.70 -3.56 -18.53
C MET A 1 32.41 -4.07 -17.92
N ASN A 2 32.07 -3.65 -16.70
CA ASN A 2 30.87 -4.11 -15.97
C ASN A 2 29.79 -3.02 -16.09
N LEU A 3 28.86 -3.15 -17.04
CA LEU A 3 27.75 -2.20 -17.20
C LEU A 3 26.74 -2.40 -16.06
N LYS A 4 26.71 -1.46 -15.13
CA LYS A 4 25.66 -1.37 -14.11
C LYS A 4 24.41 -0.76 -14.74
N TYR A 5 23.45 -1.58 -15.12
CA TYR A 5 22.14 -1.10 -15.56
C TYR A 5 21.31 -0.72 -14.33
N TYR A 6 20.96 0.56 -14.22
CA TYR A 6 19.99 1.06 -13.25
C TYR A 6 18.65 1.20 -13.97
N MET A 7 17.68 0.36 -13.64
CA MET A 7 16.32 0.50 -14.15
C MET A 7 15.60 1.55 -13.30
N PHE A 8 15.50 2.77 -13.83
CA PHE A 8 14.78 3.87 -13.18
C PHE A 8 13.30 3.84 -13.62
N GLU A 9 12.38 3.79 -12.66
CA GLU A 9 10.97 4.12 -12.92
C GLU A 9 10.81 5.65 -12.96
N LEU A 10 10.22 6.18 -14.03
CA LEU A 10 9.90 7.60 -14.15
C LEU A 10 8.99 8.04 -12.99
N PRO A 11 9.11 9.27 -12.47
CA PRO A 11 8.27 9.78 -11.38
C PRO A 11 6.76 9.64 -11.63
N ASP A 12 6.32 9.68 -12.89
CA ASP A 12 4.93 9.49 -13.28
C ASP A 12 4.47 8.03 -13.31
N GLN A 13 5.40 7.09 -13.44
CA GLN A 13 5.10 5.67 -13.30
C GLN A 13 5.06 5.21 -11.83
N LYS A 14 5.51 6.04 -10.89
CA LYS A 14 5.47 5.70 -9.47
C LYS A 14 4.03 5.69 -8.96
N LYS A 15 3.53 4.49 -8.71
CA LYS A 15 2.23 4.27 -8.05
C LYS A 15 2.26 4.83 -6.63
N LEU A 16 1.12 5.37 -6.19
CA LEU A 16 0.91 5.71 -4.79
C LEU A 16 0.68 4.40 -4.02
N LYS A 17 1.45 4.19 -2.95
CA LYS A 17 1.35 2.96 -2.12
C LYS A 17 1.29 3.36 -0.66
N SER A 18 0.17 3.05 -0.03
CA SER A 18 -0.04 3.25 1.40
C SER A 18 -0.20 1.91 2.10
N VAL A 19 0.22 1.87 3.36
CA VAL A 19 -0.01 0.76 4.27
C VAL A 19 -0.97 1.24 5.34
N ILE A 20 -2.13 0.59 5.43
CA ILE A 20 -3.10 0.81 6.50
C ILE A 20 -2.78 -0.15 7.64
N ARG A 21 -2.70 0.37 8.86
CA ARG A 21 -2.46 -0.39 10.08
C ARG A 21 -3.63 -0.31 11.03
N ARG A 22 -3.63 -1.20 12.03
CA ARG A 22 -4.63 -1.27 13.12
C ARG A 22 -6.01 -1.67 12.64
N LEU A 23 -6.05 -2.49 11.61
CA LEU A 23 -7.25 -3.16 11.12
C LEU A 23 -7.13 -4.66 11.42
N PRO A 24 -8.22 -5.37 11.78
CA PRO A 24 -8.17 -6.82 11.97
C PRO A 24 -7.60 -7.54 10.75
N GLU A 25 -6.83 -8.60 10.98
CA GLU A 25 -6.21 -9.37 9.90
C GLU A 25 -7.21 -10.07 8.99
N ASP A 26 -8.37 -10.41 9.53
CA ASP A 26 -9.47 -11.07 8.83
C ASP A 26 -10.54 -10.09 8.32
N HIS A 27 -10.26 -8.79 8.36
CA HIS A 27 -11.21 -7.78 7.87
C HIS A 27 -11.47 -7.97 6.38
N ASP A 28 -12.75 -7.99 5.99
CA ASP A 28 -13.16 -8.20 4.61
C ASP A 28 -12.69 -7.02 3.74
N THR A 29 -11.98 -7.34 2.66
CA THR A 29 -11.56 -6.34 1.69
C THR A 29 -12.74 -5.68 0.98
N SER A 30 -13.90 -6.34 0.92
CA SER A 30 -15.12 -5.81 0.30
C SER A 30 -15.70 -4.65 1.11
N GLU A 31 -15.84 -4.83 2.42
CA GLU A 31 -16.27 -3.76 3.35
C GLU A 31 -15.29 -2.59 3.30
N PHE A 32 -13.99 -2.90 3.29
CA PHE A 32 -12.93 -1.91 3.19
C PHE A 32 -13.00 -1.07 1.91
N ILE A 33 -13.37 -1.67 0.76
CA ILE A 33 -13.57 -0.95 -0.50
C ILE A 33 -14.76 0.01 -0.38
N VAL A 34 -15.87 -0.42 0.20
CA VAL A 34 -17.08 0.41 0.36
C VAL A 34 -16.77 1.61 1.25
N GLU A 35 -16.11 1.38 2.39
CA GLU A 35 -15.72 2.44 3.33
C GLU A 35 -14.76 3.46 2.69
N LEU A 36 -13.78 3.01 1.92
CA LEU A 36 -12.89 3.92 1.18
C LEU A 36 -13.65 4.69 0.10
N SER A 37 -14.58 4.06 -0.61
CA SER A 37 -15.42 4.71 -1.62
C SER A 37 -16.27 5.82 -1.01
N ASN A 38 -16.82 5.62 0.19
CA ASN A 38 -17.56 6.65 0.94
C ASN A 38 -16.69 7.89 1.24
N GLN A 39 -15.38 7.68 1.37
CA GLN A 39 -14.39 8.75 1.57
C GLN A 39 -13.78 9.28 0.27
N LYS A 40 -14.36 8.92 -0.89
CA LYS A 40 -13.90 9.29 -2.24
C LYS A 40 -12.49 8.76 -2.57
N LEU A 41 -12.08 7.69 -1.91
CA LEU A 41 -10.84 6.97 -2.19
C LEU A 41 -11.20 5.71 -2.97
N ILE A 42 -10.76 5.62 -4.23
CA ILE A 42 -11.05 4.45 -5.07
C ILE A 42 -9.74 3.70 -5.31
N PRO A 43 -9.39 2.73 -4.47
CA PRO A 43 -8.15 1.99 -4.62
C PRO A 43 -8.21 1.07 -5.84
N THR A 44 -7.11 0.99 -6.60
CA THR A 44 -6.96 0.02 -7.70
C THR A 44 -6.70 -1.38 -7.17
N GLN A 45 -5.98 -1.47 -6.04
CA GLN A 45 -5.65 -2.75 -5.41
C GLN A 45 -5.61 -2.62 -3.90
N ILE A 46 -6.16 -3.62 -3.22
CA ILE A 46 -6.09 -3.80 -1.77
C ILE A 46 -5.68 -5.24 -1.50
N SER A 47 -4.72 -5.44 -0.60
CA SER A 47 -4.30 -6.78 -0.23
C SER A 47 -3.74 -6.81 1.19
N PRO A 48 -4.07 -7.81 2.02
CA PRO A 48 -3.42 -8.01 3.32
C PRO A 48 -1.93 -8.27 3.12
N VAL A 49 -1.09 -7.71 3.99
CA VAL A 49 0.37 -7.87 3.95
C VAL A 49 0.74 -9.15 4.68
N ARG A 50 1.33 -10.10 3.95
CA ARG A 50 1.85 -11.36 4.49
C ARG A 50 3.37 -11.38 4.44
N ARG A 51 4.02 -11.89 5.50
CA ARG A 51 5.47 -12.10 5.49
C ARG A 51 5.77 -13.50 4.95
N ARG A 52 6.47 -13.58 3.82
CA ARG A 52 6.86 -14.87 3.22
C ARG A 52 7.65 -15.70 4.24
N GLY A 53 7.14 -16.89 4.58
CA GLY A 53 7.76 -17.83 5.54
C GLY A 53 7.20 -17.79 6.96
N PHE A 54 6.30 -16.86 7.29
CA PHE A 54 5.53 -16.88 8.53
C PHE A 54 4.05 -17.05 8.16
N ASN A 55 3.36 -18.02 8.79
CA ASN A 55 1.96 -18.31 8.49
C ASN A 55 0.97 -17.38 9.21
N THR A 56 1.47 -16.31 9.82
CA THR A 56 0.66 -15.29 10.50
C THR A 56 0.39 -14.12 9.57
N ASN A 57 -0.88 -13.72 9.49
CA ASN A 57 -1.23 -12.46 8.85
C ASN A 57 -0.75 -11.32 9.77
N PHE A 58 -0.39 -10.19 9.15
CA PHE A 58 -0.19 -8.96 9.91
C PHE A 58 -1.46 -8.13 9.80
N PRO A 59 -1.81 -7.34 10.83
CA PRO A 59 -2.92 -6.38 10.79
C PRO A 59 -2.54 -5.15 9.94
N LEU A 60 -2.15 -5.41 8.69
CA LEU A 60 -1.57 -4.50 7.73
C LEU A 60 -2.18 -4.77 6.36
N PHE A 61 -2.70 -3.72 5.73
CA PHE A 61 -3.26 -3.79 4.38
C PHE A 61 -2.45 -2.87 3.46
N LEU A 62 -2.01 -3.40 2.33
CA LEU A 62 -1.42 -2.61 1.26
C LEU A 62 -2.54 -2.07 0.39
N VAL A 63 -2.59 -0.76 0.24
CA VAL A 63 -3.56 -0.06 -0.60
C VAL A 63 -2.82 0.72 -1.69
N ILE A 64 -3.23 0.50 -2.93
CA ILE A 64 -2.63 1.13 -4.11
C ILE A 64 -3.75 1.85 -4.87
N PRO A 65 -3.97 3.14 -4.60
CA PRO A 65 -4.91 3.93 -5.36
C PRO A 65 -4.28 4.52 -6.64
N PRO A 66 -5.12 4.94 -7.61
CA PRO A 66 -4.70 5.77 -8.73
C PRO A 66 -3.99 7.03 -8.23
N LYS A 67 -2.98 7.49 -8.97
CA LYS A 67 -2.21 8.71 -8.64
C LYS A 67 -3.04 9.96 -8.99
N THR A 68 -4.04 10.26 -8.16
CA THR A 68 -4.84 11.48 -8.23
C THR A 68 -4.65 12.32 -6.97
N ARG A 69 -4.96 13.62 -7.06
CA ARG A 69 -4.84 14.53 -5.92
C ARG A 69 -5.76 14.14 -4.76
N GLU A 70 -6.95 13.62 -5.09
CA GLU A 70 -7.94 13.13 -4.13
C GLU A 70 -7.40 11.91 -3.37
N ASN A 71 -6.81 10.95 -4.10
CA ASN A 71 -6.25 9.75 -3.48
C ASN A 71 -5.02 10.01 -2.62
N ALA A 72 -4.37 11.18 -2.72
CA ALA A 72 -3.31 11.57 -1.79
C ALA A 72 -3.84 11.80 -0.36
N ALA A 73 -5.15 12.06 -0.20
CA ALA A 73 -5.79 12.18 1.11
C ALA A 73 -5.79 10.86 1.89
N ILE A 74 -5.46 9.72 1.26
CA ILE A 74 -5.33 8.43 1.94
C ILE A 74 -4.35 8.48 3.13
N TYR A 75 -3.34 9.35 3.10
CA TYR A 75 -2.40 9.50 4.21
C TYR A 75 -3.01 10.22 5.43
N GLY A 76 -4.13 10.92 5.26
CA GLY A 76 -4.92 11.50 6.34
C GLY A 76 -6.01 10.57 6.87
N LEU A 77 -6.08 9.32 6.39
CA LEU A 77 -7.10 8.36 6.81
C LEU A 77 -6.90 7.97 8.28
N THR A 78 -7.90 8.29 9.11
CA THR A 78 -7.90 8.03 10.56
C THR A 78 -8.87 6.95 10.99
N SER A 79 -9.88 6.63 10.16
CA SER A 79 -10.89 5.61 10.45
C SER A 79 -11.43 4.93 9.21
N ILE A 80 -11.80 3.66 9.37
CA ILE A 80 -12.49 2.84 8.38
C ILE A 80 -13.57 2.07 9.12
N GLY A 81 -14.85 2.32 8.79
CA GLY A 81 -15.96 1.89 9.62
C GLY A 81 -15.76 2.31 11.09
N TYR A 82 -15.85 1.34 12.01
CA TYR A 82 -15.67 1.56 13.44
C TYR A 82 -14.21 1.48 13.92
N TYR A 83 -13.26 1.18 13.03
CA TYR A 83 -11.86 0.99 13.39
C TYR A 83 -11.06 2.28 13.26
N LYS A 84 -10.28 2.62 14.29
CA LYS A 84 -9.26 3.66 14.21
C LYS A 84 -8.02 3.11 13.52
N VAL A 85 -7.69 3.67 12.36
CA VAL A 85 -6.58 3.23 11.51
C VAL A 85 -5.50 4.30 11.38
N THR A 86 -4.34 3.89 10.88
CA THR A 86 -3.28 4.82 10.47
C THR A 86 -2.79 4.44 9.09
N ALA A 87 -2.71 5.41 8.19
CA ALA A 87 -2.15 5.24 6.86
C ALA A 87 -0.72 5.77 6.78
N GLU A 88 0.21 4.94 6.32
CA GLU A 88 1.61 5.32 6.14
C GLU A 88 2.06 5.11 4.69
N ALA A 89 3.01 5.91 4.21
CA ALA A 89 3.66 5.64 2.95
C ALA A 89 4.47 4.34 3.03
N LEU A 90 4.34 3.48 2.01
CA LEU A 90 5.13 2.25 1.94
C LEU A 90 6.62 2.60 1.82
N ARG A 91 7.38 2.36 2.89
CA ARG A 91 8.83 2.60 2.91
C ARG A 91 9.51 1.69 1.90
N ARG A 92 10.30 2.27 1.00
CA ARG A 92 11.15 1.52 0.08
C ARG A 92 12.22 0.80 0.89
N LYS A 93 12.45 -0.49 0.61
CA LYS A 93 13.70 -1.13 1.04
C LYS A 93 14.85 -0.37 0.38
N GLY A 94 15.84 0.01 1.19
CA GLY A 94 17.05 0.68 0.71
C GLY A 94 17.76 -0.17 -0.33
N SER A 95 18.20 0.52 -1.39
CA SER A 95 18.82 0.05 -2.64
C SER A 95 18.00 -0.96 -3.48
N PRO A 96 17.97 -0.80 -4.83
CA PRO A 96 17.48 -1.86 -5.71
C PRO A 96 18.26 -3.15 -5.43
N ARG A 97 17.56 -4.27 -5.28
CA ARG A 97 18.24 -5.58 -5.30
C ARG A 97 18.79 -5.76 -6.70
N GLN A 98 20.09 -5.53 -6.87
CA GLN A 98 20.80 -5.94 -8.08
C GLN A 98 20.77 -7.47 -8.11
N CYS A 99 20.11 -8.03 -9.11
CA CYS A 99 20.29 -9.44 -9.43
C CYS A 99 21.75 -9.59 -9.85
N PHE A 100 22.56 -10.24 -9.03
CA PHE A 100 23.88 -10.71 -9.46
C PHE A 100 23.66 -11.76 -10.55
N LYS A 101 24.40 -11.62 -11.66
CA LYS A 101 24.50 -12.62 -12.71
C LYS A 101 25.72 -13.49 -12.43
#